data_AF-A0A967WBQ3-F1
#
_entry.id   AF-A0A967WBQ3-F1
#
_cell.length_a   1.000
_cell.length_b   1.000
_cell.length_c   1.000
_cell.angle_alpha   90.00
_cell.angle_beta   90.00
_cell.angle_gamma   90.00
#
_symmetry.space_group_name_H-M   'P 1'
#
loop_
_entity.id
_entity.type
_entity.pdbx_description
1 polymer ?
#
loop_
_entity_poly.entity_id
_entity_poly.type
_entity_poly.pdbx_seq_one_letter_code
_entity_poly.pdbx_strand_id
1 'polypeptide(L)'
;AVSAGQVATVTEREDGRSALVALLRLREQVIGTIALEEAEQARQWTEGEIALVEAVSEQVALALENARLFEEAQQRLQELAVLNELSQALTTRLNVEEVLEEAYRGASRLLDTTNFYVAFYEP
;
A
#
# COMPACT_ATOMS: atom_id res chain seq x y z
N ALA A 1 -19.44 15.07 20.95
CA ALA A 1 -18.78 13.85 20.46
C ALA A 1 -19.17 12.71 21.37
N VAL A 2 -19.95 11.75 20.88
CA VAL A 2 -20.15 10.47 21.57
C VAL A 2 -19.11 9.53 20.98
N SER A 3 -18.24 8.98 21.82
CA SER A 3 -17.20 8.02 21.45
C SER A 3 -17.64 6.66 21.98
N ALA A 4 -18.10 5.79 21.09
CA ALA A 4 -18.21 4.37 21.35
C ALA A 4 -17.06 3.69 20.59
N GLY A 5 -16.16 3.06 21.34
CA GLY A 5 -15.16 2.11 20.83
C GLY A 5 -14.10 2.68 19.88
N GLN A 6 -14.50 3.01 18.65
CA GLN A 6 -13.61 3.33 17.53
C GLN A 6 -14.24 4.30 16.50
N VAL A 7 -15.46 4.78 16.77
CA VAL A 7 -16.22 5.64 15.87
C VAL A 7 -16.48 6.98 16.53
N ALA A 8 -16.17 8.06 15.81
CA ALA A 8 -16.42 9.43 16.24
C ALA A 8 -17.60 10.02 15.47
N THR A 9 -18.57 10.55 16.20
CA THR A 9 -19.64 11.38 15.64
C THR A 9 -19.24 12.85 15.73
N VAL A 10 -19.19 13.52 14.58
CA VAL A 10 -18.94 14.96 14.47
C VAL A 10 -20.23 15.61 13.98
N THR A 11 -20.78 16.56 14.74
CA THR A 11 -21.95 17.34 14.32
C THR A 11 -21.60 18.80 14.46
N GLU A 12 -21.54 19.51 13.34
CA GLU A 12 -21.21 20.93 13.31
C GLU A 12 -22.52 21.73 13.39
N ARG A 13 -22.74 22.36 14.55
CA ARG A 13 -24.06 22.91 14.93
C ARG A 13 -24.47 24.18 14.17
N GLU A 14 -23.55 24.86 13.50
CA GLU A 14 -23.84 26.13 12.79
C GLU A 14 -24.24 25.95 11.32
N ASP A 15 -23.72 24.92 10.64
CA ASP A 15 -23.94 24.70 9.19
C ASP A 15 -24.94 23.59 8.87
N GLY A 16 -25.47 22.89 9.89
CA GLY A 16 -26.33 21.72 9.66
C GLY A 16 -25.57 20.51 9.10
N ARG A 17 -24.23 20.47 9.21
CA ARG A 17 -23.44 19.32 8.76
C ARG A 17 -23.29 18.27 9.85
N SER A 18 -23.33 17.01 9.47
CA SER A 18 -23.02 15.90 10.39
C SER A 18 -22.21 14.82 9.70
N ALA A 19 -21.26 14.25 10.42
CA ALA A 19 -20.39 13.21 9.93
C ALA A 19 -20.25 12.07 10.95
N LEU A 20 -20.16 10.85 10.43
CA LEU A 20 -19.84 9.65 11.17
C LEU A 20 -18.51 9.12 10.65
N VAL A 21 -17.49 9.12 11.50
CA VAL A 21 -16.13 8.76 11.11
C VAL A 21 -15.70 7.50 11.86
N ALA A 22 -15.35 6.45 11.13
CA ALA A 22 -14.75 5.24 11.68
C ALA A 22 -13.31 5.08 11.23
N LEU A 23 -12.49 4.50 12.10
CA LEU A 23 -11.07 4.31 11.86
C LEU A 23 -10.82 2.96 11.21
N LEU A 24 -10.05 2.93 10.14
CA LEU A 24 -9.53 1.69 9.56
C LEU A 24 -8.33 1.28 10.39
N ARG A 25 -8.51 0.28 11.26
CA ARG A 25 -7.44 -0.22 12.15
C ARG A 25 -6.98 -1.60 11.72
N LEU A 26 -5.66 -1.76 11.69
CA LEU A 26 -5.01 -3.05 11.54
C LEU A 26 -4.18 -3.29 12.80
N ARG A 27 -4.61 -4.25 13.62
CA ARG A 27 -4.04 -4.48 14.96
C ARG A 27 -4.09 -3.19 15.80
N GLU A 28 -2.95 -2.66 16.24
CA GLU A 28 -2.86 -1.43 17.04
C GLU A 28 -2.63 -0.16 16.19
N GLN A 29 -2.54 -0.28 14.86
CA GLN A 29 -2.23 0.83 13.98
C GLN A 29 -3.46 1.31 13.21
N VAL A 30 -3.67 2.63 13.16
CA VAL A 30 -4.65 3.26 12.27
C VAL A 30 -4.00 3.42 10.90
N ILE A 31 -4.61 2.81 9.88
CA ILE A 31 -4.15 2.87 8.48
C ILE A 31 -4.98 3.83 7.63
N GLY A 32 -6.09 4.33 8.16
CA GLY A 32 -6.95 5.30 7.49
C GLY A 32 -8.27 5.54 8.23
N THR A 33 -9.20 6.20 7.54
CA THR A 33 -10.53 6.51 8.07
C THR A 33 -11.58 6.38 6.97
N ILE A 34 -12.80 6.01 7.34
CA ILE A 34 -13.99 6.13 6.49
C ILE A 34 -14.94 7.13 7.14
N ALA A 35 -15.53 8.01 6.33
CA ALA A 35 -16.47 9.01 6.79
C ALA A 35 -17.77 8.94 5.98
N LEU A 36 -18.90 9.05 6.68
CA LEU A 36 -20.20 9.33 6.09
C LEU A 36 -20.57 10.76 6.46
N GLU A 37 -20.85 11.57 5.44
CA GLU A 37 -21.15 12.99 5.60
C GLU A 37 -22.57 13.27 5.14
N GLU A 38 -23.31 14.03 5.95
CA GLU A 38 -24.60 14.62 5.63
C GLU A 38 -24.42 16.14 5.64
N ALA A 39 -24.51 16.74 4.46
CA ALA A 39 -24.13 18.13 4.24
C ALA A 39 -25.27 19.13 4.43
N GLU A 40 -26.52 18.66 4.35
CA GLU A 40 -27.71 19.53 4.30
C GLU A 40 -28.46 19.62 5.63
N GLN A 41 -28.34 18.60 6.50
CA GLN A 41 -29.12 18.53 7.73
C GLN A 41 -28.32 17.92 8.89
N ALA A 42 -28.50 18.51 10.08
CA ALA A 42 -27.91 17.99 11.30
C ALA A 42 -28.61 16.67 11.65
N ARG A 43 -27.99 15.55 11.27
CA ARG A 43 -28.49 14.21 11.52
C ARG A 43 -27.92 13.66 12.82
N GLN A 44 -28.76 12.94 13.55
CA GLN A 44 -28.32 12.06 14.62
C GLN A 44 -28.15 10.66 14.04
N TRP A 45 -26.96 10.10 14.19
CA TRP A 45 -26.67 8.73 13.78
C TRP A 45 -27.24 7.74 14.80
N THR A 46 -27.93 6.73 14.31
CA THR A 46 -28.48 5.65 15.13
C THR A 46 -27.38 4.69 15.56
N GLU A 47 -27.59 3.97 16.66
CA GLU A 47 -26.63 2.94 17.11
C GLU A 47 -26.40 1.85 16.05
N GLY A 48 -27.43 1.49 15.28
CA GLY A 48 -27.30 0.53 14.18
C GLY A 48 -26.42 1.03 13.03
N GLU A 49 -26.48 2.33 12.71
CA GLU A 49 -25.60 2.94 11.70
C GLU A 49 -24.16 3.00 12.18
N ILE A 50 -23.95 3.37 13.45
CA ILE A 50 -22.62 3.37 14.07
C ILE A 50 -22.02 1.97 14.02
N ALA A 51 -22.77 0.96 14.47
CA ALA A 51 -22.32 -0.44 14.48
C ALA A 51 -22.06 -0.99 13.07
N LEU A 52 -22.89 -0.63 12.09
CA LEU A 52 -22.67 -1.02 10.70
C LEU A 52 -21.36 -0.45 10.17
N VAL A 53 -21.10 0.83 10.40
CA VAL A 53 -19.91 1.51 9.90
C VAL A 53 -18.65 1.00 10.59
N GLU A 54 -18.74 0.69 11.88
CA GLU A 54 -17.68 0.01 12.62
C GLU A 54 -17.36 -1.36 11.97
N ALA A 55 -18.36 -2.22 11.77
CA ALA A 55 -18.18 -3.52 11.13
C ALA A 55 -17.62 -3.42 9.70
N VAL A 56 -18.10 -2.46 8.91
CA VAL A 56 -17.57 -2.20 7.56
C VAL A 56 -16.12 -1.73 7.63
N SER A 57 -15.79 -0.84 8.57
CA SER A 57 -14.43 -0.31 8.73
C SER A 57 -13.41 -1.41 9.06
N GLU A 58 -13.80 -2.39 9.87
CA GLU A 58 -12.96 -3.57 10.15
C GLU A 58 -12.71 -4.42 8.91
N GLN A 59 -13.76 -4.71 8.12
CA GLN A 59 -13.63 -5.49 6.89
C GLN A 59 -12.80 -4.76 5.82
N VAL A 60 -12.99 -3.45 5.68
CA VAL A 60 -12.22 -2.62 4.75
C VAL A 60 -10.75 -2.58 5.14
N ALA A 61 -10.43 -2.44 6.43
CA ALA A 61 -9.05 -2.46 6.90
C ALA A 61 -8.33 -3.77 6.55
N LEU A 62 -9.01 -4.91 6.75
CA LEU A 62 -8.49 -6.23 6.36
C LEU A 62 -8.31 -6.39 4.84
N ALA A 63 -9.29 -5.92 4.06
CA ALA A 63 -9.23 -5.99 2.60
C ALA A 63 -8.08 -5.16 2.03
N LEU A 64 -7.86 -3.95 2.55
CA LEU A 64 -6.74 -3.09 2.15
C LEU A 64 -5.39 -3.72 2.48
N GLU A 65 -5.26 -4.36 3.64
CA GLU A 65 -4.02 -5.07 3.99
C GLU A 65 -3.76 -6.25 3.05
N ASN A 66 -4.79 -7.03 2.71
CA ASN A 66 -4.66 -8.12 1.75
C ASN A 66 -4.25 -7.64 0.36
N ALA A 67 -4.82 -6.51 -0.10
CA ALA A 67 -4.45 -5.90 -1.37
C ALA A 67 -2.98 -5.46 -1.38
N ARG A 68 -2.53 -4.78 -0.32
CA ARG A 68 -1.13 -4.36 -0.15
C ARG A 68 -0.17 -5.55 -0.16
N LEU A 69 -0.46 -6.59 0.62
CA LEU A 69 0.36 -7.80 0.67
C LEU A 69 0.42 -8.52 -0.68
N PHE A 70 -0.69 -8.52 -1.42
CA PHE A 70 -0.74 -9.09 -2.76
C PHE A 70 0.12 -8.30 -3.75
N GLU A 71 0.04 -6.96 -3.74
CA GLU A 71 0.88 -6.09 -4.57
C GLU A 71 2.37 -6.28 -4.27
N GLU A 72 2.75 -6.35 -2.99
CA GLU A 72 4.14 -6.63 -2.59
C GLU A 72 4.63 -8.00 -3.07
N ALA A 73 3.77 -9.02 -3.01
CA ALA A 73 4.09 -10.35 -3.52
C ALA A 73 4.29 -10.35 -5.05
N GLN A 74 3.43 -9.64 -5.79
CA GLN A 74 3.56 -9.49 -7.24
C GLN A 74 4.86 -8.77 -7.62
N GLN A 75 5.19 -7.69 -6.92
CA GLN A 75 6.43 -6.95 -7.16
C GLN A 75 7.67 -7.83 -6.93
N ARG A 76 7.71 -8.59 -5.82
CA ARG A 76 8.82 -9.52 -5.55
C ARG A 76 8.93 -10.63 -6.59
N LEU A 77 7.82 -11.17 -7.09
CA LEU A 77 7.84 -12.16 -8.16
C LEU A 77 8.43 -11.57 -9.44
N GLN A 78 8.11 -10.31 -9.76
CA GLN A 78 8.65 -9.62 -10.92
C GLN A 78 10.16 -9.36 -10.77
N GLU A 79 10.62 -8.93 -9.60
CA GLU A 79 12.05 -8.78 -9.29
C GLU A 79 12.82 -10.10 -9.43
N LEU A 80 12.30 -11.19 -8.88
CA LEU A 80 12.92 -12.51 -8.99
C LEU A 80 12.95 -13.02 -10.43
N ALA A 81 11.92 -12.76 -11.21
CA ALA A 81 11.89 -13.13 -12.63
C ALA A 81 13.00 -12.41 -13.40
N VAL A 82 13.16 -11.10 -13.21
CA VAL A 82 14.23 -10.30 -13.84
C VAL A 82 15.61 -10.78 -13.41
N LEU A 83 15.81 -11.05 -12.11
CA LEU A 83 17.08 -11.56 -11.60
C LEU A 83 17.43 -12.94 -12.18
N ASN A 84 16.44 -13.82 -12.32
CA ASN A 84 16.64 -15.15 -12.89
C ASN A 84 16.98 -15.07 -14.38
N GLU A 85 16.25 -14.25 -15.16
CA GLU A 85 16.54 -13.96 -16.56
C GLU A 85 17.97 -13.45 -16.73
N LEU A 86 18.37 -12.48 -15.88
CA LEU A 86 19.73 -11.96 -15.88
C LEU A 86 20.74 -13.08 -15.60
N SER A 87 20.59 -13.83 -14.50
CA SER A 87 21.51 -14.90 -14.14
C SER A 87 21.68 -15.95 -15.24
N GLN A 88 20.59 -16.30 -15.94
CA GLN A 88 20.67 -17.22 -17.09
C GLN A 88 21.42 -16.59 -18.26
N ALA A 89 21.14 -15.33 -18.59
CA ALA A 89 21.87 -14.61 -19.65
C ALA A 89 23.37 -14.53 -19.35
N LEU A 90 23.76 -14.26 -18.10
CA LEU A 90 25.16 -14.24 -17.68
C LEU A 90 25.83 -15.62 -17.80
N THR A 91 25.13 -16.69 -17.42
CA THR A 91 25.70 -18.06 -17.43
C THR A 91 25.84 -18.63 -18.84
N THR A 92 25.01 -18.17 -19.78
CA THR A 92 25.03 -18.65 -21.17
C THR A 92 26.12 -17.97 -22.00
N ARG A 93 26.62 -16.81 -21.55
CA ARG A 93 27.63 -16.04 -22.27
C ARG A 93 29.01 -16.25 -21.66
N LEU A 94 29.93 -16.79 -22.46
CA LEU A 94 31.33 -17.02 -22.08
C LEU A 94 32.20 -15.76 -22.25
N ASN A 95 31.61 -14.62 -22.63
CA ASN A 95 32.30 -13.35 -22.79
C ASN A 95 31.91 -12.37 -21.67
N VAL A 96 32.91 -11.92 -20.92
CA VAL A 96 32.82 -10.95 -19.84
C VAL A 96 32.10 -9.66 -20.27
N GLU A 97 32.32 -9.16 -21.48
CA GLU A 97 31.68 -7.92 -21.96
C GLU A 97 30.17 -8.08 -22.11
N GLU A 98 29.71 -9.22 -22.60
CA GLU A 98 28.28 -9.47 -22.80
C GLU A 98 27.52 -9.73 -21.48
N VAL A 99 28.24 -10.22 -20.47
CA VAL A 99 27.73 -10.41 -19.09
C VAL A 99 27.50 -9.04 -18.44
N LEU A 100 28.45 -8.11 -18.59
CA LEU A 100 28.34 -6.77 -18.01
C LEU A 100 27.20 -5.95 -18.60
N GLU A 101 26.99 -6.06 -19.92
CA GLU A 101 25.93 -5.33 -20.61
C GLU A 101 24.54 -5.75 -20.11
N GLU A 102 24.32 -7.04 -19.85
CA GLU A 102 23.06 -7.50 -19.28
C GLU A 102 22.93 -7.17 -17.80
N ALA A 103 24.01 -7.23 -17.02
CA ALA A 103 23.98 -6.80 -15.63
C ALA A 103 23.51 -5.34 -15.51
N TYR A 104 24.00 -4.47 -16.40
CA TYR A 104 23.55 -3.09 -16.49
C TYR A 104 22.06 -2.97 -16.87
N ARG A 105 21.61 -3.67 -17.91
CA ARG A 105 20.20 -3.63 -18.36
C ARG A 105 19.25 -4.18 -17.30
N GLY A 106 19.63 -5.25 -16.60
CA GLY A 106 18.86 -5.82 -15.50
C GLY A 106 18.76 -4.86 -14.32
N ALA A 107 19.90 -4.31 -13.88
CA ALA A 107 19.92 -3.35 -12.77
C ALA A 107 19.12 -2.08 -13.07
N SER A 108 19.22 -1.54 -14.29
CA SER A 108 18.51 -0.30 -14.68
C SER A 108 16.99 -0.47 -14.82
N ARG A 109 16.50 -1.71 -14.97
CA ARG A 109 15.06 -2.01 -14.95
C ARG A 109 14.49 -2.06 -13.54
N LEU A 110 15.34 -2.32 -12.54
CA LEU A 110 14.95 -2.49 -11.14
C LEU A 110 15.27 -1.26 -10.28
N LEU A 111 16.30 -0.50 -10.66
CA LEU A 111 16.83 0.64 -9.92
C LEU A 111 16.91 1.84 -10.85
N ASP A 112 16.47 3.01 -10.36
CA ASP A 112 16.56 4.27 -11.09
C ASP A 112 17.99 4.84 -10.96
N THR A 113 18.93 4.26 -11.71
CA THR A 113 20.36 4.58 -11.63
C THR A 113 20.81 5.46 -12.79
N THR A 114 21.27 6.67 -12.47
CA THR A 114 21.91 7.57 -13.43
C THR A 114 23.29 7.07 -13.86
N ASN A 115 24.04 6.40 -12.97
CA ASN A 115 25.39 5.89 -13.22
C ASN A 115 25.55 4.46 -12.69
N PHE A 116 26.15 3.57 -13.48
CA PHE A 116 26.47 2.18 -13.13
C PHE A 116 27.90 1.86 -13.58
N TYR A 117 28.72 1.29 -12.69
CA TYR A 117 30.10 0.91 -12.98
C TYR A 117 30.39 -0.50 -12.48
N VAL A 118 31.11 -1.29 -13.28
CA VAL A 118 31.67 -2.58 -12.88
C VAL A 118 33.18 -2.52 -13.13
N ALA A 119 33.97 -2.87 -12.12
CA ALA A 119 35.42 -2.90 -12.22
C ALA A 119 35.93 -4.31 -11.91
N PHE A 120 36.84 -4.82 -12.74
CA PHE A 120 37.59 -6.03 -12.43
C PHE A 120 38.75 -5.68 -11.50
N TYR A 121 38.88 -6.47 -10.45
CA TYR A 121 40.02 -6.37 -9.55
C TYR A 121 41.04 -7.43 -9.96
N GLU A 122 42.16 -6.98 -10.51
CA GLU A 122 43.37 -7.81 -10.65
C GLU A 122 44.32 -7.44 -9.49
N PRO A 123 44.66 -8.38 -8.60
CA PRO A 123 45.53 -8.14 -7.45
C PRO A 123 47.00 -7.90 -7.80
#